data_AF-A0A966F5D1-F1
#
_entry.id   AF-A0A966F5D1-F1
#
_cell.length_a   1.000
_cell.length_b   1.000
_cell.length_c   1.000
_cell.angle_alpha   90.00
_cell.angle_beta   90.00
_cell.angle_gamma   90.00
#
_symmetry.space_group_name_H-M   'P 1'
#
loop_
_entity.id
_entity.type
_entity.pdbx_description
1 polymer ?
#
loop_
_entity_poly.entity_id
_entity_poly.type
_entity_poly.pdbx_seq_one_letter_code
_entity_poly.pdbx_strand_id
1 'polypeptide(L)'
;MNFFETIVTDDGSPTFYSQEFGETFHSKYGAKSEAEITYIEGCNLLEKVKRQDKITILDVCYGLGYNTAAALDCIFKTNPKCEVEIIALELDETVPSEAISHNLLSFWSSNIIEILTQLLNLKKVNIPQGKLQLLIGDARQTIQPLVKENFQADAIFFDPFSPPKCPQLWSVEFISLVAKCLNHDGIIATYSCSAAVRTAFSLAGLTIGANYSVGRRSRSAVSRSPGTLGTFSSQPLPPLSQKELEHLQTRACVPFRDPELKDTIEIIKQRRKEEQNLSNLEFTSKWKKRWFS
;
A
#
# COMPACT_ATOMS: atom_id res chain seq x y z
N MET A 1 1.42 -13.29 -22.61
CA MET A 1 2.48 -13.30 -21.57
C MET A 1 2.67 -11.88 -21.13
N ASN A 2 2.45 -11.59 -19.86
CA ASN A 2 2.80 -10.29 -19.29
C ASN A 2 4.32 -10.27 -19.16
N PHE A 3 5.00 -9.41 -19.93
CA PHE A 3 6.45 -9.36 -19.96
C PHE A 3 6.95 -8.43 -18.85
N PHE A 4 7.34 -9.02 -17.72
CA PHE A 4 7.94 -8.30 -16.61
C PHE A 4 9.45 -8.20 -16.78
N GLU A 5 9.97 -6.97 -16.84
CA GLU A 5 11.41 -6.72 -16.86
C GLU A 5 11.94 -6.64 -15.42
N THR A 6 12.93 -7.45 -15.07
CA THR A 6 13.58 -7.41 -13.75
C THR A 6 14.57 -6.26 -13.66
N ILE A 7 14.35 -5.34 -12.73
CA ILE A 7 15.21 -4.18 -12.44
C ILE A 7 15.80 -4.35 -11.05
N VAL A 8 17.12 -4.25 -10.91
CA VAL A 8 17.79 -4.16 -9.61
C VAL A 8 17.69 -2.72 -9.09
N THR A 9 17.18 -2.55 -7.87
CA THR A 9 16.99 -1.24 -7.24
C THR A 9 18.25 -0.75 -6.50
N ASP A 10 18.32 0.53 -6.11
CA ASP A 10 19.50 1.11 -5.45
C ASP A 10 19.90 0.41 -4.12
N ASP A 11 19.00 -0.36 -3.48
CA ASP A 11 19.32 -1.17 -2.28
C ASP A 11 19.80 -2.60 -2.56
N GLY A 12 19.83 -3.00 -3.84
CA GLY A 12 20.21 -4.33 -4.32
C GLY A 12 19.04 -5.29 -4.50
N SER A 13 17.89 -5.06 -3.86
CA SER A 13 16.71 -5.89 -4.08
C SER A 13 16.13 -5.66 -5.49
N PRO A 14 15.64 -6.70 -6.17
CA PRO A 14 15.01 -6.55 -7.47
C PRO A 14 13.54 -6.09 -7.36
N THR A 15 13.02 -5.55 -8.45
CA THR A 15 11.59 -5.32 -8.69
C THR A 15 11.28 -5.69 -10.13
N PHE A 16 10.02 -5.94 -10.45
CA PHE A 16 9.57 -5.89 -11.84
C PHE A 16 9.24 -4.47 -12.28
N TYR A 17 9.31 -4.24 -13.58
CA TYR A 17 8.67 -3.15 -14.30
C TYR A 17 7.46 -3.68 -15.09
N SER A 18 6.29 -3.09 -14.86
CA SER A 18 5.09 -3.37 -15.65
C SER A 18 5.08 -2.49 -16.90
N GLN A 19 5.14 -3.11 -18.08
CA GLN A 19 4.97 -2.40 -19.36
C GLN A 19 3.55 -1.83 -19.53
N GLU A 20 2.53 -2.48 -18.96
CA GLU A 20 1.14 -2.04 -18.99
C GLU A 20 0.95 -0.73 -18.21
N PHE A 21 1.43 -0.69 -16.97
CA PHE A 21 1.32 0.51 -16.14
C PHE A 21 2.45 1.51 -16.38
N GLY A 22 3.57 1.12 -16.99
CA GLY A 22 4.74 1.97 -17.18
C GLY A 22 5.38 2.42 -15.86
N GLU A 23 5.32 1.54 -14.85
CA GLU A 23 5.78 1.76 -13.47
C GLU A 23 6.47 0.49 -12.94
N THR A 24 7.41 0.65 -12.02
CA THR A 24 7.96 -0.48 -11.25
C THR A 24 6.99 -0.87 -10.14
N PHE A 25 6.94 -2.17 -9.80
CA PHE A 25 6.08 -2.66 -8.70
C PHE A 25 6.49 -2.09 -7.34
N HIS A 26 7.78 -1.83 -7.14
CA HIS A 26 8.30 -1.07 -6.01
C HIS A 26 9.25 0.04 -6.46
N SER A 27 9.56 0.96 -5.54
CA SER A 27 10.50 2.06 -5.71
C SER A 27 11.86 1.55 -6.20
N LYS A 28 12.31 2.08 -7.35
CA LYS A 28 13.65 1.83 -7.90
C LYS A 28 14.81 2.23 -6.96
N TYR A 29 14.52 2.93 -5.87
CA TYR A 29 15.49 3.33 -4.85
C TYR A 29 15.68 2.28 -3.74
N GLY A 30 14.86 1.23 -3.72
CA GLY A 30 14.98 0.10 -2.80
C GLY A 30 13.64 -0.59 -2.57
N ALA A 31 13.41 -1.75 -3.18
CA ALA A 31 12.13 -2.45 -3.09
C ALA A 31 11.92 -3.11 -1.72
N LYS A 32 12.94 -3.80 -1.19
CA LYS A 32 12.94 -4.31 0.19
C LYS A 32 12.88 -3.17 1.20
N SER A 33 13.67 -2.11 0.99
CA SER A 33 13.64 -0.92 1.86
C SER A 33 12.27 -0.24 1.86
N GLU A 34 11.51 -0.30 0.75
CA GLU A 34 10.17 0.27 0.67
C GLU A 34 9.16 -0.53 1.49
N ALA A 35 9.21 -1.86 1.41
CA ALA A 35 8.42 -2.74 2.25
C ALA A 35 8.67 -2.43 3.75
N GLU A 36 9.94 -2.35 4.15
CA GLU A 36 10.35 -2.09 5.53
C GLU A 36 9.97 -0.68 6.02
N ILE A 37 10.29 0.37 5.26
CA ILE A 37 10.08 1.76 5.72
C ILE A 37 8.61 2.19 5.56
N THR A 38 7.95 1.85 4.46
CA THR A 38 6.59 2.34 4.18
C THR A 38 5.56 1.60 5.01
N TYR A 39 5.72 0.29 5.16
CA TYR A 39 4.66 -0.58 5.71
C TYR A 39 5.01 -1.11 7.10
N ILE A 40 6.25 -1.55 7.35
CA ILE A 40 6.64 -2.08 8.67
C ILE A 40 6.88 -0.95 9.69
N GLU A 41 7.70 0.06 9.36
CA GLU A 41 7.82 1.27 10.19
C GLU A 41 6.51 2.08 10.18
N GLY A 42 5.90 2.30 9.00
CA GLY A 42 4.70 3.11 8.85
C GLY A 42 3.48 2.63 9.64
N CYS A 43 3.21 1.32 9.66
CA CYS A 43 2.14 0.74 10.50
C CYS A 43 2.58 0.48 11.95
N ASN A 44 3.80 0.88 12.34
CA ASN A 44 4.41 0.62 13.65
C ASN A 44 4.37 -0.86 14.06
N LEU A 45 4.57 -1.76 13.09
CA LEU A 45 4.32 -3.20 13.24
C LEU A 45 5.19 -3.81 14.35
N LEU A 46 6.47 -3.42 14.41
CA LEU A 46 7.43 -3.92 15.39
C LEU A 46 7.03 -3.61 16.85
N GLU A 47 6.40 -2.46 17.12
CA GLU A 47 5.88 -2.15 18.46
C GLU A 47 4.54 -2.84 18.76
N LYS A 48 3.71 -3.09 17.74
CA LYS A 48 2.48 -3.89 17.87
C LYS A 48 2.84 -5.34 18.26
N VAL A 49 3.76 -5.97 17.54
CA VAL A 49 4.25 -7.36 17.79
C VAL A 49 4.86 -7.54 19.18
N LYS A 50 5.48 -6.52 19.76
CA LYS A 50 6.01 -6.56 21.14
C LYS A 50 4.91 -6.52 22.23
N ARG A 51 3.71 -6.07 21.89
CA ARG A 51 2.62 -5.77 22.83
C ARG A 51 1.38 -6.65 22.64
N GLN A 52 1.29 -7.36 21.53
CA GLN A 52 0.15 -8.16 21.12
C GLN A 52 0.63 -9.58 20.79
N ASP A 53 -0.09 -10.59 21.30
CA ASP A 53 0.17 -12.00 21.00
C ASP A 53 -0.40 -12.44 19.65
N LYS A 54 -1.22 -11.59 19.01
CA LYS A 54 -1.76 -11.77 17.66
C LYS A 54 -1.67 -10.47 16.86
N ILE A 55 -1.40 -10.59 15.56
CA ILE A 55 -1.39 -9.49 14.59
C ILE A 55 -2.19 -9.90 13.35
N THR A 56 -3.17 -9.08 12.96
CA THR A 56 -3.92 -9.25 11.71
C THR A 56 -3.53 -8.18 10.68
N ILE A 57 -3.29 -8.59 9.43
CA ILE A 57 -2.79 -7.75 8.33
C ILE A 57 -3.67 -7.90 7.08
N LEU A 58 -3.94 -6.78 6.40
CA LEU A 58 -4.47 -6.76 5.03
C LEU A 58 -3.40 -6.21 4.07
N ASP A 59 -2.98 -6.99 3.09
CA ASP A 59 -2.03 -6.60 2.04
C ASP A 59 -2.80 -6.34 0.73
N VAL A 60 -3.02 -5.08 0.37
CA VAL A 60 -3.83 -4.68 -0.79
C VAL A 60 -2.92 -4.41 -1.99
N CYS A 61 -3.06 -5.22 -3.04
CA CYS A 61 -2.14 -5.34 -4.18
C CYS A 61 -0.83 -6.02 -3.77
N TYR A 62 -0.93 -7.32 -3.45
CA TYR A 62 0.19 -8.19 -3.03
C TYR A 62 1.43 -8.10 -3.93
N GLY A 63 1.23 -8.00 -5.24
CA GLY A 63 2.27 -7.87 -6.25
C GLY A 63 3.34 -8.96 -6.13
N LEU A 64 4.55 -8.57 -5.77
CA LEU A 64 5.70 -9.48 -5.62
C LEU A 64 5.69 -10.25 -4.28
N GLY A 65 4.78 -9.92 -3.36
CA GLY A 65 4.71 -10.45 -1.99
C GLY A 65 5.69 -9.82 -1.01
N TYR A 66 6.33 -8.69 -1.36
CA TYR A 66 7.39 -8.06 -0.54
C TYR A 66 6.87 -7.50 0.79
N ASN A 67 5.67 -6.91 0.82
CA ASN A 67 5.09 -6.34 2.03
C ASN A 67 4.73 -7.45 3.03
N THR A 68 4.04 -8.51 2.56
CA THR A 68 3.84 -9.75 3.32
C THR A 68 5.17 -10.37 3.79
N ALA A 69 6.20 -10.46 2.93
CA ALA A 69 7.52 -11.00 3.29
C ALA A 69 8.18 -10.21 4.43
N ALA A 70 8.17 -8.87 4.33
CA ALA A 70 8.71 -7.97 5.34
C ALA A 70 7.95 -8.06 6.68
N ALA A 71 6.64 -8.26 6.63
CA ALA A 71 5.83 -8.47 7.83
C ALA A 71 6.17 -9.80 8.52
N LEU A 72 6.23 -10.91 7.78
CA LEU A 72 6.64 -12.20 8.35
C LEU A 72 8.05 -12.14 8.95
N ASP A 73 9.01 -11.51 8.25
CA ASP A 73 10.38 -11.33 8.75
C ASP A 73 10.43 -10.51 10.04
N CYS A 74 9.70 -9.38 10.09
CA CYS A 74 9.59 -8.53 11.27
C CYS A 74 8.95 -9.28 12.45
N ILE A 75 7.82 -9.96 12.22
CA ILE A 75 7.06 -10.68 13.25
C ILE A 75 7.91 -11.82 13.83
N PHE A 76 8.46 -12.69 12.98
CA PHE A 76 9.23 -13.85 13.44
C PHE A 76 10.52 -13.47 14.17
N LYS A 77 11.17 -12.36 13.80
CA LYS A 77 12.35 -11.85 14.51
C LYS A 77 12.01 -11.17 15.84
N THR A 78 10.84 -10.54 15.94
CA THR A 78 10.45 -9.75 17.12
C THR A 78 9.75 -10.59 18.18
N ASN A 79 8.81 -11.46 17.78
CA ASN A 79 8.11 -12.40 18.66
C ASN A 79 7.78 -13.69 17.88
N PRO A 80 8.63 -14.74 17.95
CA PRO A 80 8.41 -16.02 17.27
C PRO A 80 7.14 -16.78 17.66
N LYS A 81 6.42 -16.33 18.71
CA LYS A 81 5.18 -16.91 19.22
C LYS A 81 3.93 -16.10 18.85
N CYS A 82 4.09 -14.92 18.24
CA CYS A 82 2.98 -14.09 17.81
C CYS A 82 2.15 -14.83 16.75
N GLU A 83 0.84 -14.95 16.96
CA GLU A 83 -0.08 -15.43 15.94
C GLU A 83 -0.17 -14.37 14.82
N VAL A 84 -0.10 -14.79 13.56
CA VAL A 84 -0.25 -13.91 12.40
C VAL A 84 -1.41 -14.37 11.52
N GLU A 85 -2.26 -13.42 11.14
CA GLU A 85 -3.33 -13.61 10.17
C GLU A 85 -3.17 -12.59 9.04
N ILE A 86 -2.74 -13.02 7.86
CA ILE A 86 -2.58 -12.15 6.69
C ILE A 86 -3.61 -12.51 5.63
N ILE A 87 -4.39 -11.53 5.18
CA ILE A 87 -5.15 -11.64 3.94
C ILE A 87 -4.51 -10.71 2.90
N ALA A 88 -4.19 -11.24 1.74
CA ALA A 88 -3.62 -10.51 0.62
C ALA A 88 -4.63 -10.47 -0.54
N LEU A 89 -4.76 -9.31 -1.20
CA LEU A 89 -5.59 -9.12 -2.40
C LEU A 89 -4.68 -8.92 -3.61
N GLU A 90 -4.88 -9.70 -4.67
CA GLU A 90 -4.12 -9.59 -5.92
C GLU A 90 -5.04 -9.75 -7.13
N LEU A 91 -4.82 -8.98 -8.20
CA LEU A 91 -5.57 -9.11 -9.44
C LEU A 91 -5.01 -10.23 -10.33
N ASP A 92 -3.68 -10.28 -10.49
CA ASP A 92 -2.99 -11.13 -11.45
C ASP A 92 -2.01 -12.08 -10.74
N GLU A 93 -2.38 -13.36 -10.62
CA GLU A 93 -1.53 -14.38 -10.00
C GLU A 93 -0.23 -14.67 -10.77
N THR A 94 -0.10 -14.21 -12.02
CA THR A 94 1.16 -14.36 -12.76
C THR A 94 2.26 -13.49 -12.17
N VAL A 95 1.94 -12.33 -11.57
CA VAL A 95 2.93 -11.44 -10.94
C VAL A 95 3.72 -12.16 -9.83
N PRO A 96 3.10 -12.72 -8.77
CA PRO A 96 3.84 -13.46 -7.74
C PRO A 96 4.45 -14.78 -8.25
N SER A 97 3.85 -15.42 -9.26
CA SER A 97 4.40 -16.64 -9.89
C SER A 97 5.75 -16.35 -10.56
N GLU A 98 5.81 -15.28 -11.36
CA GLU A 98 7.04 -14.82 -12.01
C GLU A 98 8.04 -14.31 -10.96
N ALA A 99 7.58 -13.64 -9.89
CA ALA A 99 8.46 -13.14 -8.82
C ALA A 99 9.21 -14.27 -8.10
N ILE A 100 8.54 -15.40 -7.82
CA ILE A 100 9.17 -16.62 -7.30
C ILE A 100 10.10 -17.23 -8.36
N SER A 101 9.61 -17.42 -9.59
CA SER A 101 10.36 -18.09 -10.67
C SER A 101 11.65 -17.37 -11.06
N HIS A 102 11.66 -16.03 -11.00
CA HIS A 102 12.83 -15.19 -11.25
C HIS A 102 13.66 -14.89 -9.98
N ASN A 103 13.37 -15.55 -8.85
CA ASN A 103 14.09 -15.45 -7.58
C ASN A 103 14.12 -14.03 -6.97
N LEU A 104 13.07 -13.21 -7.18
CA LEU A 104 13.02 -11.85 -6.63
C LEU A 104 12.98 -11.86 -5.10
N LEU A 105 12.41 -12.90 -4.49
CA LEU A 105 12.31 -13.06 -3.03
C LEU A 105 13.62 -13.52 -2.36
N SER A 106 14.73 -13.69 -3.10
CA SER A 106 16.02 -14.20 -2.61
C SER A 106 16.68 -13.40 -1.47
N PHE A 107 16.18 -12.19 -1.17
CA PHE A 107 16.61 -11.36 -0.05
C PHE A 107 15.97 -11.75 1.29
N TRP A 108 14.94 -12.59 1.27
CA TRP A 108 14.24 -13.09 2.45
C TRP A 108 14.74 -14.49 2.84
N SER A 109 14.47 -14.92 4.08
CA SER A 109 14.84 -16.26 4.51
C SER A 109 14.14 -17.36 3.70
N SER A 110 14.79 -18.51 3.52
CA SER A 110 14.22 -19.66 2.79
C SER A 110 12.84 -20.08 3.32
N ASN A 111 12.63 -20.01 4.64
CA ASN A 111 11.33 -20.26 5.28
C ASN A 111 10.23 -19.30 4.80
N ILE A 112 10.55 -18.00 4.63
CA ILE A 112 9.58 -17.03 4.10
C ILE A 112 9.31 -17.31 2.62
N ILE A 113 10.34 -17.59 1.82
CA ILE A 113 10.17 -17.95 0.40
C ILE A 113 9.28 -19.19 0.26
N GLU A 114 9.46 -20.20 1.11
CA GLU A 114 8.63 -21.40 1.15
C GLU A 114 7.17 -21.06 1.51
N ILE A 115 6.93 -20.28 2.58
CA ILE A 115 5.58 -19.87 2.99
C ILE A 115 4.86 -19.12 1.86
N LEU A 116 5.53 -18.18 1.17
CA LEU A 116 4.92 -17.43 0.07
C LEU A 116 4.70 -18.28 -1.19
N THR A 117 5.56 -19.28 -1.42
CA THR A 117 5.36 -20.27 -2.50
C THR A 117 4.16 -21.17 -2.21
N GLN A 118 4.01 -21.65 -0.97
CA GLN A 118 2.85 -22.42 -0.54
C GLN A 118 1.57 -21.57 -0.59
N LEU A 119 1.62 -20.31 -0.15
CA LEU A 119 0.50 -19.35 -0.25
C LEU A 119 0.05 -19.15 -1.70
N LEU A 120 0.97 -19.00 -2.66
CA LEU A 120 0.62 -18.85 -4.07
C LEU A 120 -0.04 -20.12 -4.64
N ASN A 121 0.50 -21.29 -4.31
CA ASN A 121 0.04 -22.58 -4.84
C ASN A 121 -1.32 -23.01 -4.25
N LEU A 122 -1.51 -22.79 -2.95
CA LEU A 122 -2.68 -23.29 -2.20
C LEU A 122 -3.76 -22.21 -2.01
N LYS A 123 -3.44 -20.93 -2.25
CA LYS A 123 -4.23 -19.72 -1.91
C LYS A 123 -4.57 -19.55 -0.43
N LYS A 124 -4.37 -20.58 0.40
CA LYS A 124 -4.44 -20.57 1.86
C LYS A 124 -3.35 -21.47 2.42
N VAL A 125 -2.59 -20.99 3.40
CA VAL A 125 -1.58 -21.79 4.11
C VAL A 125 -1.73 -21.57 5.61
N ASN A 126 -1.66 -22.67 6.37
CA ASN A 126 -1.51 -22.62 7.82
C ASN A 126 -0.05 -22.89 8.15
N ILE A 127 0.55 -22.02 8.96
CA ILE A 127 1.92 -22.11 9.46
C ILE A 127 1.87 -22.28 10.99
N PRO A 128 2.96 -22.70 11.67
CA PRO A 128 2.93 -22.88 13.13
C PRO A 128 2.52 -21.62 13.90
N GLN A 129 2.79 -20.44 13.34
CA GLN A 129 2.45 -19.12 13.87
C GLN A 129 1.12 -18.55 13.35
N GLY A 130 0.24 -19.30 12.68
CA GLY A 130 -1.05 -18.79 12.20
C GLY A 130 -1.37 -19.12 10.75
N LYS A 131 -1.92 -18.17 9.99
CA LYS A 131 -2.49 -18.44 8.66
C LYS A 131 -2.37 -17.26 7.70
N LEU A 132 -2.21 -17.59 6.41
CA LEU A 132 -2.20 -16.62 5.32
C LEU A 132 -3.21 -17.03 4.24
N GLN A 133 -3.85 -16.06 3.61
CA GLN A 133 -4.80 -16.24 2.51
C GLN A 133 -4.55 -15.23 1.39
N LEU A 134 -4.48 -15.70 0.14
CA LEU A 134 -4.31 -14.88 -1.06
C LEU A 134 -5.59 -14.96 -1.89
N LEU A 135 -6.26 -13.82 -2.05
CA LEU A 135 -7.49 -13.66 -2.81
C LEU A 135 -7.18 -13.10 -4.20
N ILE A 136 -7.33 -13.95 -5.22
CA ILE A 136 -7.13 -13.57 -6.62
C ILE A 136 -8.44 -12.99 -7.21
N GLY A 137 -8.35 -11.80 -7.81
CA GLY A 137 -9.45 -11.09 -8.48
C GLY A 137 -9.42 -9.58 -8.22
N ASP A 138 -10.34 -8.84 -8.85
CA ASP A 138 -10.46 -7.39 -8.63
C ASP A 138 -10.69 -7.09 -7.14
N ALA A 139 -9.79 -6.29 -6.56
CA ALA A 139 -9.82 -5.93 -5.14
C ALA A 139 -11.17 -5.30 -4.73
N ARG A 140 -11.86 -4.58 -5.63
CA ARG A 140 -13.20 -4.02 -5.43
C ARG A 140 -14.28 -5.08 -5.14
N GLN A 141 -14.03 -6.32 -5.57
CA GLN A 141 -14.88 -7.49 -5.32
C GLN A 141 -14.35 -8.35 -4.17
N THR A 142 -13.05 -8.68 -4.18
CA THR A 142 -12.45 -9.61 -3.20
C THR A 142 -12.41 -9.06 -1.78
N ILE A 143 -12.50 -7.74 -1.58
CA ILE A 143 -12.63 -7.13 -0.26
C ILE A 143 -14.06 -7.21 0.33
N GLN A 144 -15.10 -7.42 -0.48
CA GLN A 144 -16.49 -7.37 0.01
C GLN A 144 -16.83 -8.48 1.01
N PRO A 145 -16.35 -9.74 0.85
CA PRO A 145 -16.49 -10.77 1.89
C PRO A 145 -15.86 -10.34 3.24
N LEU A 146 -14.66 -9.74 3.22
CA LEU A 146 -13.98 -9.28 4.44
C LEU A 146 -14.82 -8.23 5.19
N VAL A 147 -15.35 -7.24 4.46
CA VAL A 147 -16.23 -6.21 5.02
C VAL A 147 -17.53 -6.82 5.58
N LYS A 148 -18.11 -7.82 4.90
CA LYS A 148 -19.32 -8.52 5.34
C LYS A 148 -19.08 -9.39 6.58
N GLU A 149 -17.91 -9.99 6.69
CA GLU A 149 -17.48 -10.83 7.82
C GLU A 149 -16.92 -10.00 8.99
N ASN A 150 -16.90 -8.66 8.87
CA ASN A 150 -16.33 -7.73 9.83
C ASN A 150 -14.87 -8.07 10.19
N PHE A 151 -14.07 -8.38 9.17
CA PHE A 151 -12.62 -8.55 9.31
C PHE A 151 -11.99 -7.22 9.79
N GLN A 152 -11.05 -7.30 10.74
CA GLN A 152 -10.40 -6.13 11.35
C GLN A 152 -8.89 -6.36 11.41
N ALA A 153 -8.12 -5.51 10.72
CA ALA A 153 -6.67 -5.59 10.65
C ALA A 153 -5.98 -4.52 11.51
N ASP A 154 -4.91 -4.91 12.20
CA ASP A 154 -4.05 -4.03 12.99
C ASP A 154 -3.09 -3.22 12.11
N ALA A 155 -2.82 -3.72 10.90
CA ALA A 155 -2.06 -3.03 9.86
C ALA A 155 -2.69 -3.29 8.48
N ILE A 156 -2.83 -2.24 7.67
CA ILE A 156 -3.18 -2.37 6.25
C ILE A 156 -2.04 -1.81 5.41
N PHE A 157 -1.52 -2.63 4.51
CA PHE A 157 -0.55 -2.23 3.50
C PHE A 157 -1.34 -1.90 2.22
N PHE A 158 -1.29 -0.64 1.80
CA PHE A 158 -2.11 -0.14 0.70
C PHE A 158 -1.22 0.28 -0.46
N ASP A 159 -0.91 -0.69 -1.32
CA ASP A 159 0.14 -0.61 -2.34
C ASP A 159 -0.33 -0.75 -3.81
N PRO A 160 -1.46 -0.14 -4.27
CA PRO A 160 -1.76 -0.15 -5.71
C PRO A 160 -0.71 0.59 -6.54
N PHE A 161 -0.62 0.30 -7.84
CA PHE A 161 0.01 1.20 -8.82
C PHE A 161 -0.59 2.62 -8.75
N SER A 162 0.18 3.62 -9.19
CA SER A 162 -0.05 5.01 -8.77
C SER A 162 -1.47 5.54 -9.10
N PRO A 163 -1.96 6.59 -8.41
CA PRO A 163 -3.35 7.05 -8.60
C PRO A 163 -3.75 7.41 -10.06
N PRO A 164 -2.85 7.95 -10.91
CA PRO A 164 -3.12 8.08 -12.34
C PRO A 164 -3.15 6.77 -13.14
N LYS A 165 -2.67 5.64 -12.62
CA LYS A 165 -2.68 4.32 -13.27
C LYS A 165 -3.91 3.52 -12.88
N CYS A 166 -4.12 3.29 -11.58
CA CYS A 166 -5.22 2.47 -11.05
C CYS A 166 -6.25 3.27 -10.23
N PRO A 167 -6.84 4.36 -10.78
CA PRO A 167 -7.69 5.30 -10.02
C PRO A 167 -8.91 4.66 -9.34
N GLN A 168 -9.39 3.50 -9.83
CA GLN A 168 -10.45 2.71 -9.20
C GLN A 168 -10.07 2.24 -7.79
N LEU A 169 -8.80 1.89 -7.59
CA LEU A 169 -8.24 1.50 -6.30
C LEU A 169 -7.85 2.71 -5.43
N TRP A 170 -8.03 3.94 -5.91
CA TRP A 170 -7.84 5.17 -5.14
C TRP A 170 -9.13 6.00 -5.03
N SER A 171 -10.27 5.37 -5.33
CA SER A 171 -11.59 5.97 -5.18
C SER A 171 -11.98 6.10 -3.70
N VAL A 172 -12.80 7.11 -3.38
CA VAL A 172 -13.37 7.25 -2.03
C VAL A 172 -14.12 5.98 -1.63
N GLU A 173 -14.87 5.40 -2.57
CA GLU A 173 -15.68 4.21 -2.34
C GLU A 173 -14.84 2.97 -2.00
N PHE A 174 -13.78 2.67 -2.77
CA PHE A 174 -12.92 1.53 -2.47
C PHE A 174 -12.10 1.77 -1.19
N ILE A 175 -11.54 2.96 -1.00
CA ILE A 175 -10.84 3.32 0.25
C ILE A 175 -11.77 3.21 1.46
N SER A 176 -13.06 3.51 1.31
CA SER A 176 -14.07 3.32 2.38
C SER A 176 -14.36 1.85 2.68
N LEU A 177 -14.17 0.91 1.73
CA LEU A 177 -14.20 -0.52 2.02
C LEU A 177 -12.94 -0.98 2.75
N VAL A 178 -11.77 -0.49 2.33
CA VAL A 178 -10.49 -0.78 2.99
C VAL A 178 -10.47 -0.25 4.43
N ALA A 179 -10.98 0.96 4.66
CA ALA A 179 -11.10 1.54 5.99
C ALA A 179 -12.04 0.76 6.92
N LYS A 180 -13.11 0.12 6.39
CA LYS A 180 -13.98 -0.76 7.20
C LYS A 180 -13.28 -2.03 7.69
N CYS A 181 -12.21 -2.45 7.01
CA CYS A 181 -11.34 -3.55 7.41
C CYS A 181 -10.24 -3.13 8.39
N LEU A 182 -10.16 -1.85 8.79
CA LEU A 182 -9.13 -1.33 9.69
C LEU A 182 -9.64 -1.31 11.14
N ASN A 183 -8.93 -2.02 12.03
CA ASN A 183 -9.18 -1.98 13.47
C ASN A 183 -9.06 -0.53 13.98
N HIS A 184 -9.74 -0.18 15.09
CA HIS A 184 -9.76 1.18 15.63
C HIS A 184 -8.35 1.74 15.89
N ASP A 185 -7.48 0.93 16.50
CA ASP A 185 -6.07 1.24 16.75
C ASP A 185 -5.13 0.67 15.66
N GLY A 186 -5.73 0.31 14.52
CA GLY A 186 -5.03 -0.07 13.30
C GLY A 186 -4.42 1.13 12.58
N ILE A 187 -3.40 0.89 11.77
CA ILE A 187 -2.83 1.89 10.87
C ILE A 187 -2.89 1.36 9.43
N ILE A 188 -3.40 2.19 8.51
CA ILE A 188 -3.24 1.99 7.07
C ILE A 188 -2.07 2.85 6.59
N ALA A 189 -1.14 2.24 5.86
CA ALA A 189 0.01 2.93 5.29
C ALA A 189 0.02 2.81 3.75
N THR A 190 0.55 3.83 3.08
CA THR A 190 0.79 3.83 1.63
C THR A 190 1.97 4.73 1.28
N TYR A 191 2.69 4.40 0.20
CA TYR A 191 3.74 5.27 -0.37
C TYR A 191 3.17 6.57 -0.98
N SER A 192 1.87 6.61 -1.28
CA SER A 192 1.25 7.72 -2.01
C SER A 192 1.06 8.97 -1.15
N CYS A 193 1.72 10.08 -1.50
CA CYS A 193 1.46 11.42 -0.95
C CYS A 193 0.43 12.24 -1.74
N SER A 194 -0.36 11.59 -2.60
CA SER A 194 -1.36 12.27 -3.44
C SER A 194 -2.41 12.98 -2.59
N ALA A 195 -2.65 14.26 -2.88
CA ALA A 195 -3.67 15.05 -2.19
C ALA A 195 -5.07 14.42 -2.33
N ALA A 196 -5.40 13.83 -3.48
CA ALA A 196 -6.64 13.10 -3.70
C ALA A 196 -6.79 11.86 -2.80
N VAL A 197 -5.70 11.14 -2.55
CA VAL A 197 -5.69 9.94 -1.70
C VAL A 197 -5.87 10.33 -0.24
N ARG A 198 -5.17 11.38 0.21
CA ARG A 198 -5.35 11.97 1.55
C ARG A 198 -6.77 12.47 1.77
N THR A 199 -7.37 13.14 0.79
CA THR A 199 -8.80 13.51 0.85
C THR A 199 -9.70 12.28 0.94
N ALA A 200 -9.44 11.22 0.17
CA ALA A 200 -10.22 9.99 0.24
C ALA A 200 -10.08 9.28 1.60
N PHE A 201 -8.89 9.27 2.22
CA PHE A 201 -8.68 8.78 3.58
C PHE A 201 -9.51 9.59 4.59
N SER A 202 -9.46 10.92 4.53
CA SER A 202 -10.30 11.78 5.39
C SER A 202 -11.80 11.57 5.17
N LEU A 203 -12.24 11.39 3.93
CA LEU A 203 -13.65 11.10 3.60
C LEU A 203 -14.10 9.71 4.07
N ALA A 204 -13.19 8.75 4.17
CA ALA A 204 -13.41 7.44 4.80
C ALA A 204 -13.38 7.49 6.34
N GLY A 205 -13.24 8.68 6.94
CA GLY A 205 -13.25 8.89 8.40
C GLY A 205 -11.89 8.74 9.09
N LEU A 206 -10.80 8.59 8.33
CA LEU A 206 -9.46 8.42 8.90
C LEU A 206 -8.81 9.79 9.22
N THR A 207 -8.18 9.88 10.39
CA THR A 207 -7.16 10.91 10.65
C THR A 207 -5.95 10.61 9.79
N ILE A 208 -5.45 11.60 9.06
CA ILE A 208 -4.30 11.45 8.14
C ILE A 208 -3.00 11.99 8.74
N GLY A 209 -1.89 11.35 8.40
CA GLY A 209 -0.55 11.75 8.82
C GLY A 209 0.50 11.50 7.74
N ALA A 210 1.70 12.01 7.97
CA ALA A 210 2.85 11.78 7.10
C ALA A 210 3.34 10.35 7.28
N ASN A 211 3.51 9.64 6.17
CA ASN A 211 4.37 8.45 6.11
C ASN A 211 5.68 8.81 5.41
N TYR A 212 6.64 7.89 5.49
CA TYR A 212 7.84 7.92 4.69
C TYR A 212 7.93 6.65 3.81
N SER A 213 8.35 6.81 2.57
CA SER A 213 8.74 5.74 1.64
C SER A 213 10.19 5.99 1.19
N VAL A 214 10.78 5.08 0.43
CA VAL A 214 12.15 5.19 -0.06
C VAL A 214 12.25 6.24 -1.17
N GLY A 215 13.14 7.19 -0.97
CA GLY A 215 13.58 8.18 -1.94
C GLY A 215 15.04 7.96 -2.34
N ARG A 216 15.48 8.78 -3.31
CA ARG A 216 16.82 8.71 -3.91
C ARG A 216 17.93 8.71 -2.86
N ARG A 217 18.86 7.75 -2.91
CA ARG A 217 20.01 7.71 -2.00
C ARG A 217 20.86 8.99 -2.15
N SER A 218 21.14 9.63 -1.01
CA SER A 218 22.17 10.65 -0.85
C SER A 218 23.46 9.98 -0.34
N ARG A 219 24.61 10.69 -0.42
CA ARG A 219 25.97 10.13 -0.24
C ARG A 219 26.25 9.38 1.08
N SER A 220 25.36 9.43 2.07
CA SER A 220 25.43 8.58 3.28
C SER A 220 24.06 8.24 3.89
N ALA A 221 22.94 8.47 3.20
CA ALA A 221 21.60 8.23 3.76
C ALA A 221 20.54 7.97 2.67
N VAL A 222 19.57 7.11 2.99
CA VAL A 222 18.34 6.96 2.20
C VAL A 222 17.51 8.23 2.37
N SER A 223 17.24 8.97 1.28
CA SER A 223 16.27 10.05 1.34
C SER A 223 14.88 9.46 1.56
N ARG A 224 14.01 10.14 2.31
CA ARG A 224 12.64 9.69 2.54
C ARG A 224 11.70 10.43 1.59
N SER A 225 11.03 9.69 0.72
CA SER A 225 9.88 10.17 -0.06
C SER A 225 8.67 10.33 0.87
N PRO A 226 7.80 11.34 0.70
CA PRO A 226 6.58 11.44 1.49
C PRO A 226 5.56 10.38 1.05
N GLY A 227 4.89 9.76 2.02
CA GLY A 227 3.72 8.88 1.84
C GLY A 227 2.57 9.29 2.78
N THR A 228 1.57 8.43 2.97
CA THR A 228 0.40 8.73 3.83
C THR A 228 0.14 7.62 4.83
N LEU A 229 -0.13 8.00 6.09
CA LEU A 229 -0.73 7.15 7.12
C LEU A 229 -2.19 7.54 7.34
N GLY A 230 -3.02 6.57 7.72
CA GLY A 230 -4.39 6.77 8.20
C GLY A 230 -4.68 5.91 9.44
N THR A 231 -5.51 6.41 10.35
CA THR A 231 -6.04 5.65 11.50
C THR A 231 -7.39 6.23 11.97
N PHE A 232 -8.20 5.44 12.65
CA PHE A 232 -9.36 5.94 13.41
C PHE A 232 -8.97 6.41 14.82
N SER A 233 -7.87 5.90 15.37
CA SER A 233 -7.42 6.20 16.72
C SER A 233 -7.12 7.70 16.90
N SER A 234 -7.40 8.22 18.09
CA SER A 234 -7.03 9.59 18.46
C SER A 234 -5.53 9.76 18.75
N GLN A 235 -4.72 8.71 18.61
CA GLN A 235 -3.28 8.78 18.75
C GLN A 235 -2.67 9.63 17.64
N PRO A 236 -1.76 10.57 17.94
CA PRO A 236 -1.20 11.47 16.94
C PRO A 236 -0.31 10.73 15.96
N LEU A 237 -0.70 10.71 14.68
CA LEU A 237 0.21 10.38 13.58
C LEU A 237 1.23 11.51 13.37
N PRO A 238 2.38 11.23 12.72
CA PRO A 238 3.33 12.27 12.33
C PRO A 238 2.62 13.38 11.50
N PRO A 239 2.82 14.67 11.82
CA PRO A 239 2.10 15.75 11.16
C PRO A 239 2.54 15.93 9.70
N LEU A 240 1.60 16.32 8.84
CA LEU A 240 1.92 16.78 7.49
C LEU A 240 2.71 18.09 7.53
N SER A 241 3.70 18.24 6.65
CA SER A 241 4.42 19.52 6.52
C SER A 241 3.51 20.62 5.97
N GLN A 242 3.86 21.89 6.21
CA GLN A 242 3.14 23.05 5.65
C GLN A 242 2.95 22.96 4.12
N LYS A 243 3.99 22.48 3.41
CA LYS A 243 3.96 22.23 1.97
C LYS A 243 2.86 21.24 1.57
N GLU A 244 2.66 20.19 2.35
CA GLU A 244 1.65 19.16 2.12
C GLU A 244 0.25 19.61 2.51
N LEU A 245 0.12 20.35 3.61
CA LEU A 245 -1.14 20.97 4.02
C LEU A 245 -1.64 21.95 2.96
N GLU A 246 -0.76 22.77 2.39
CA GLU A 246 -1.11 23.64 1.26
C GLU A 246 -1.45 22.86 -0.02
N HIS A 247 -0.83 21.70 -0.27
CA HIS A 247 -1.15 20.87 -1.44
C HIS A 247 -2.61 20.38 -1.39
N LEU A 248 -3.12 20.07 -0.19
CA LEU A 248 -4.52 19.72 0.07
C LEU A 248 -5.50 20.88 -0.18
N GLN A 249 -5.03 22.13 -0.23
CA GLN A 249 -5.85 23.31 -0.57
C GLN A 249 -5.86 23.61 -2.10
N THR A 250 -5.28 22.73 -2.91
CA THR A 250 -5.29 22.85 -4.38
C THR A 250 -6.26 21.86 -5.02
N ARG A 251 -6.62 22.08 -6.29
CA ARG A 251 -7.42 21.15 -7.12
C ARG A 251 -6.88 19.71 -7.15
N ALA A 252 -5.62 19.45 -6.74
CA ALA A 252 -5.12 18.08 -6.58
C ALA A 252 -5.87 17.27 -5.51
N CYS A 253 -6.50 17.92 -4.53
CA CYS A 253 -7.25 17.28 -3.45
C CYS A 253 -8.57 16.66 -3.91
N VAL A 254 -9.11 17.05 -5.06
CA VAL A 254 -10.33 16.46 -5.62
C VAL A 254 -10.09 14.95 -5.79
N PRO A 255 -10.87 14.08 -5.11
CA PRO A 255 -10.58 12.66 -5.06
C PRO A 255 -10.97 11.94 -6.37
N PHE A 256 -10.64 10.65 -6.47
CA PHE A 256 -11.26 9.78 -7.47
C PHE A 256 -12.58 9.22 -6.91
N ARG A 257 -13.55 8.94 -7.78
CA ARG A 257 -14.87 8.42 -7.41
C ARG A 257 -15.22 7.24 -8.30
N ASP A 258 -15.62 6.12 -7.72
CA ASP A 258 -16.14 4.91 -8.39
C ASP A 258 -17.41 4.45 -7.63
N PRO A 259 -18.54 5.18 -7.79
CA PRO A 259 -19.74 5.01 -6.96
C PRO A 259 -20.30 3.58 -6.92
N GLU A 260 -20.10 2.85 -8.02
CA GLU A 260 -20.63 1.52 -8.27
C GLU A 260 -19.56 0.42 -8.19
N LEU A 261 -18.31 0.78 -7.84
CA LEU A 261 -17.14 -0.12 -7.74
C LEU A 261 -16.90 -0.98 -8.99
N LYS A 262 -17.22 -0.42 -10.16
CA LYS A 262 -17.19 -1.12 -11.46
C LYS A 262 -16.85 -0.21 -12.65
N ASP A 263 -16.67 1.10 -12.42
CA ASP A 263 -16.34 2.02 -13.50
C ASP A 263 -14.95 1.71 -14.09
N THR A 264 -14.74 2.10 -15.35
CA THR A 264 -13.43 1.99 -16.00
C THR A 264 -12.51 3.13 -15.57
N ILE A 265 -11.20 2.92 -15.79
CA ILE A 265 -10.13 3.88 -15.51
C ILE A 265 -10.42 5.24 -16.17
N GLU A 266 -10.96 5.24 -17.39
CA GLU A 266 -11.26 6.41 -18.22
C GLU A 266 -12.43 7.22 -17.62
N ILE A 267 -13.51 6.54 -17.23
CA ILE A 267 -14.70 7.15 -16.62
C ILE A 267 -14.32 7.85 -15.32
N ILE A 268 -13.55 7.17 -14.47
CA ILE A 268 -13.13 7.69 -13.16
C ILE A 268 -12.19 8.89 -13.34
N LYS A 269 -11.27 8.84 -14.31
CA LYS A 269 -10.38 9.98 -14.66
C LYS A 269 -11.16 11.17 -15.22
N GLN A 270 -12.12 10.94 -16.11
CA GLN A 270 -12.91 11.99 -16.73
C GLN A 270 -13.79 12.71 -15.70
N ARG A 271 -14.50 11.95 -14.85
CA ARG A 271 -15.28 12.48 -13.72
C ARG A 271 -14.44 13.36 -12.80
N ARG A 272 -13.28 12.87 -12.35
CA ARG A 272 -12.35 13.66 -11.52
C ARG A 272 -11.88 14.93 -12.23
N LYS A 273 -11.60 14.88 -13.54
CA LYS A 273 -11.17 16.04 -14.33
C LYS A 273 -12.29 17.09 -14.44
N GLU A 274 -13.54 16.67 -14.57
CA GLU A 274 -14.70 17.57 -14.57
C GLU A 274 -14.87 18.25 -13.21
N GLU A 275 -14.83 17.50 -12.11
CA GLU A 275 -14.84 18.04 -10.74
C GLU A 275 -13.66 19.02 -10.49
N GLN A 276 -12.46 18.69 -10.97
CA GLN A 276 -11.29 19.57 -10.91
C GLN A 276 -11.44 20.85 -11.72
N ASN A 277 -12.20 20.84 -12.83
CA ASN A 277 -12.45 22.04 -13.62
C ASN A 277 -13.45 22.97 -12.92
N LEU A 278 -14.51 22.40 -12.33
CA LEU A 278 -15.56 23.10 -11.58
C LEU A 278 -15.10 23.61 -10.19
N SER A 279 -14.02 23.05 -9.65
CA SER A 279 -13.49 23.44 -8.33
C SER A 279 -12.95 24.87 -8.30
N ASN A 280 -13.36 25.66 -7.30
CA ASN A 280 -12.83 27.00 -7.02
C ASN A 280 -11.44 27.01 -6.36
N LEU A 281 -10.85 25.84 -6.07
CA LEU A 281 -9.54 25.73 -5.43
C LEU A 281 -8.37 26.18 -6.33
N GLU A 282 -7.23 26.44 -5.70
CA GLU A 282 -6.02 26.85 -6.40
C GLU A 282 -5.53 25.78 -7.39
N PHE A 283 -5.05 26.17 -8.57
CA PHE A 283 -4.33 25.28 -9.47
C PHE A 283 -3.01 24.83 -8.85
N THR A 284 -2.75 23.51 -8.84
CA THR A 284 -1.52 22.91 -8.30
C THR A 284 -0.23 23.46 -8.95
N SER A 285 -0.29 24.05 -10.15
CA SER A 285 0.84 24.76 -10.77
C SER A 285 1.31 25.98 -9.97
N LYS A 286 0.40 26.73 -9.32
CA LYS A 286 0.75 27.86 -8.45
C LYS A 286 1.42 27.42 -7.17
N TRP A 287 1.03 26.26 -6.63
CA TRP A 287 1.68 25.59 -5.49
C TRP A 287 3.00 24.89 -5.86
N LYS A 288 3.22 24.56 -7.14
CA LYS A 288 4.54 24.08 -7.61
C LYS A 288 5.56 25.22 -7.71
N LYS A 289 5.13 26.44 -8.05
CA LYS A 289 5.82 27.68 -7.62
C LYS A 289 5.62 27.87 -6.10
N ARG A 290 6.34 28.78 -5.43
CA ARG A 290 6.51 28.80 -3.96
C ARG A 290 7.40 27.64 -3.46
N TRP A 291 7.06 26.39 -3.80
CA TRP A 291 7.66 25.22 -3.14
C TRP A 291 8.75 24.47 -3.93
N PHE A 292 8.95 24.78 -5.22
CA PHE A 292 10.00 24.19 -6.07
C PHE A 292 10.63 25.22 -7.04
N SER A 293 10.41 26.51 -6.80
CA SER A 293 10.93 27.64 -7.58
C SER A 293 12.02 28.38 -6.82
#